data_AF-A0A392RNB4-F1
#
_entry.id   AF-A0A392RNB4-F1
#
_cell.length_a   1.000
_cell.length_b   1.000
_cell.length_c   1.000
_cell.angle_alpha   90.00
_cell.angle_beta   90.00
_cell.angle_gamma   90.00
#
_symmetry.space_group_name_H-M   'P 1'
#
loop_
_entity.id
_entity.type
_entity.pdbx_description
1 polymer ?
#
loop_
_entity_poly.entity_id
_entity_poly.type
_entity_poly.pdbx_seq_one_letter_code
_entity_poly.pdbx_strand_id
1 'polypeptide(L)'
;LEEGHRSGLSIHPGVTKMYQDLKKLFWWPGMKKQIAEFVYACLVCRKSKIEHQKPSGLLQPLFVPEWKWDSIAMDFVGGLPRTARSNEVIWVIVDRLTKSAHFIAIKM
;
A
#
# COMPACT_ATOMS: atom_id res chain seq x y z
N LEU A 1 22.62 21.00 -5.11
CA LEU A 1 21.79 19.98 -4.40
C LEU A 1 20.64 20.64 -3.66
N GLU A 2 20.90 21.66 -2.83
CA GLU A 2 19.88 22.41 -2.08
C GLU A 2 18.74 22.95 -2.97
N GLU A 3 19.07 23.71 -4.02
CA GLU A 3 18.08 24.28 -4.95
C GLU A 3 17.23 23.21 -5.65
N GLY A 4 17.89 22.13 -6.10
CA GLY A 4 17.21 21.02 -6.78
C GLY A 4 16.39 20.11 -5.86
N HIS A 5 16.42 20.32 -4.54
CA HIS A 5 15.74 19.43 -3.59
C HIS A 5 14.80 20.15 -2.59
N ARG A 6 15.18 21.34 -2.13
CA ARG A 6 14.44 22.11 -1.11
C ARG A 6 13.73 23.34 -1.67
N SER A 7 13.89 23.67 -2.95
CA SER A 7 13.10 24.75 -3.55
C SER A 7 11.62 24.36 -3.57
N GLY A 8 10.73 25.35 -3.38
CA GLY A 8 9.28 25.14 -3.42
C GLY A 8 8.78 24.50 -4.72
N LEU A 9 9.52 24.68 -5.82
CA LEU A 9 9.22 24.09 -7.13
C LEU A 9 9.70 22.63 -7.27
N SER A 10 10.72 22.22 -6.53
CA SER A 10 11.32 20.87 -6.65
C SER A 10 10.53 19.78 -5.90
N ILE A 11 9.75 20.16 -4.87
CA ILE A 11 8.89 19.28 -4.06
C ILE A 11 9.63 18.02 -3.57
N HIS A 12 10.84 18.20 -3.02
CA HIS A 12 11.57 17.11 -2.36
C HIS A 12 11.68 15.81 -3.20
N PRO A 13 12.28 15.89 -4.41
CA PRO A 13 12.41 14.76 -5.30
C PRO A 13 13.23 13.65 -4.65
N GLY A 14 12.86 12.40 -4.91
CA GLY A 14 13.67 11.24 -4.50
C GLY A 14 15.00 11.17 -5.27
N VAL A 15 15.91 10.31 -4.79
CA VAL A 15 17.27 10.13 -5.34
C VAL A 15 17.27 9.98 -6.86
N THR A 16 16.43 9.10 -7.40
CA THR A 16 16.37 8.81 -8.83
C THR A 16 15.99 10.03 -9.66
N LYS A 17 14.92 10.75 -9.26
CA LYS A 17 14.46 11.95 -9.97
C LYS A 17 15.52 13.05 -9.90
N MET A 18 16.05 13.30 -8.71
CA MET A 18 17.06 14.32 -8.49
C MET A 18 18.33 14.06 -9.33
N TYR A 19 18.77 12.80 -9.44
CA TYR A 19 19.87 12.44 -10.33
C TYR A 19 19.54 12.64 -11.80
N GLN A 20 18.35 12.23 -12.25
CA GLN A 20 17.92 12.38 -13.64
C GLN A 20 17.79 13.83 -14.08
N ASP A 21 17.41 14.74 -13.18
CA ASP A 21 17.30 16.16 -13.49
C ASP A 21 18.66 16.84 -13.49
N LEU A 22 19.49 16.59 -12.47
CA LEU A 22 20.80 17.23 -12.38
C LEU A 22 21.78 16.75 -13.47
N LYS A 23 21.73 15.47 -13.88
CA LYS A 23 22.65 14.94 -14.89
C LYS A 23 22.50 15.58 -16.28
N LYS A 24 21.40 16.31 -16.52
CA LYS A 24 21.15 17.01 -17.79
C LYS A 24 22.07 18.22 -17.97
N LEU A 25 22.49 18.83 -16.87
CA LEU A 25 23.23 20.10 -16.86
C LEU A 25 24.58 19.99 -16.16
N PHE A 26 24.75 19.03 -15.26
CA PHE A 26 25.91 18.91 -14.41
C PHE A 26 26.47 17.49 -14.39
N TRP A 27 27.77 17.38 -14.17
CA TRP A 27 28.46 16.11 -13.94
C TRP A 27 29.63 16.32 -12.98
N TRP A 28 29.84 15.37 -12.07
CA TRP A 28 31.03 15.31 -11.23
C TRP A 28 31.27 13.89 -10.68
N PRO A 29 32.50 13.55 -10.25
CA PRO A 29 32.79 12.25 -9.64
C PRO A 29 31.96 12.02 -8.38
N GLY A 30 31.30 10.85 -8.28
CA GLY A 30 30.50 10.50 -7.11
C GLY A 30 29.10 11.13 -7.04
N MET A 31 28.65 11.82 -8.08
CA MET A 31 27.35 12.52 -8.15
C MET A 31 26.16 11.71 -7.64
N LYS A 32 25.99 10.45 -8.09
CA LYS A 32 24.89 9.58 -7.63
C LYS A 32 24.93 9.35 -6.11
N LYS A 33 26.12 9.08 -5.57
CA LYS A 33 26.33 8.79 -4.14
C LYS A 33 26.00 10.03 -3.30
N GLN A 34 26.53 11.19 -3.70
CA GLN A 34 26.30 12.44 -2.97
C GLN A 34 24.84 12.91 -3.04
N ILE A 35 24.16 12.71 -4.17
CA ILE A 35 22.71 12.95 -4.27
C ILE A 35 21.93 12.04 -3.31
N ALA A 36 22.29 10.75 -3.25
CA ALA A 36 21.66 9.80 -2.34
C ALA A 36 21.84 10.24 -0.88
N GLU A 37 23.08 10.49 -0.46
CA GLU A 37 23.41 10.95 0.90
C GLU A 37 22.64 12.23 1.26
N PHE A 38 22.56 13.18 0.33
CA PHE A 38 21.85 14.44 0.54
C PHE A 38 20.33 14.25 0.72
N VAL A 39 19.70 13.42 -0.13
CA VAL A 39 18.26 13.13 -0.02
C VAL A 39 17.94 12.33 1.24
N TYR A 40 18.78 11.35 1.61
CA TYR A 40 18.60 10.56 2.83
C TYR A 40 18.77 11.39 4.11
N ALA A 41 19.61 12.44 4.08
CA ALA A 41 19.77 13.38 5.19
C ALA A 41 18.59 14.36 5.34
N CYS A 42 17.69 14.45 4.35
CA CYS A 42 16.57 15.39 4.40
C CYS A 42 15.48 14.91 5.38
N LEU A 43 15.27 15.68 6.47
CA LEU A 43 14.28 15.36 7.50
C LEU A 43 12.84 15.29 6.96
N VAL A 44 12.48 16.14 5.99
CA VAL A 44 11.14 16.16 5.39
C VAL A 44 10.91 14.88 4.58
N CYS A 45 11.87 14.49 3.74
CA CYS A 45 11.79 13.22 3.01
C CYS A 45 11.77 12.03 3.94
N ARG A 46 12.62 12.03 4.98
CA ARG A 46 12.71 10.93 5.94
C ARG A 46 11.42 10.72 6.71
N LYS A 47 10.69 11.78 7.04
CA LYS A 47 9.39 11.70 7.75
C LYS A 47 8.23 11.32 6.81
N SER A 48 8.24 11.82 5.58
CA SER A 48 7.13 11.61 4.63
C SER A 48 7.23 10.31 3.83
N LYS A 49 8.44 9.81 3.59
CA LYS A 49 8.73 8.62 2.76
C LYS A 49 9.30 7.48 3.59
N ILE A 50 8.76 7.27 4.79
CA ILE A 50 9.10 6.10 5.60
C ILE A 50 8.51 4.87 4.90
N GLU A 51 9.35 3.86 4.68
CA GLU A 51 8.89 2.54 4.31
C GLU A 51 8.19 1.92 5.54
N HIS A 52 6.88 2.09 5.60
CA HIS A 52 6.06 1.54 6.69
C HIS A 52 5.78 0.05 6.52
N GLN A 53 6.06 -0.50 5.33
CA GLN A 53 5.89 -1.93 5.10
C GLN A 53 7.10 -2.67 5.62
N LYS A 54 6.85 -3.65 6.49
CA LYS A 54 7.86 -4.66 6.77
C LYS A 54 8.18 -5.40 5.48
N PRO A 55 9.42 -5.89 5.30
CA PRO A 55 9.73 -6.80 4.20
C PRO A 55 8.70 -7.92 4.19
N SER A 56 8.06 -8.16 3.04
CA SER A 56 7.08 -9.23 2.92
C SER A 56 7.71 -10.56 3.32
N GLY A 57 7.16 -11.17 4.37
CA GLY A 57 7.58 -12.50 4.82
C GLY A 57 6.97 -13.59 3.95
N LEU A 58 7.33 -14.85 4.26
CA LEU A 58 6.63 -16.00 3.71
C LEU A 58 5.17 -15.98 4.17
N LEU A 59 4.24 -16.23 3.25
CA LEU A 59 2.83 -16.43 3.60
C LEU A 59 2.73 -17.63 4.54
N GLN A 60 2.09 -17.45 5.69
CA GLN A 60 1.77 -18.55 6.59
C GLN A 60 0.38 -19.09 6.21
N PRO A 61 0.30 -20.26 5.55
CA PRO A 61 -0.99 -20.82 5.19
C PRO A 61 -1.77 -21.21 6.44
N LEU A 62 -3.06 -20.91 6.44
CA LEU A 62 -3.98 -21.41 7.46
C LEU A 62 -4.16 -22.93 7.29
N PHE A 63 -4.42 -23.62 8.40
CA PHE A 63 -4.77 -25.04 8.35
C PHE A 63 -5.96 -25.28 7.41
N VAL A 64 -5.94 -26.41 6.70
CA VAL A 64 -7.06 -26.87 5.86
C VAL A 64 -8.05 -27.58 6.80
N PRO A 65 -9.34 -27.18 6.84
CA PRO A 65 -10.33 -27.85 7.68
C PRO A 65 -10.61 -29.27 7.18
N GLU A 66 -10.97 -30.18 8.08
CA GLU A 66 -11.24 -31.58 7.73
C GLU A 66 -12.69 -31.78 7.27
N TRP A 67 -13.64 -31.07 7.90
CA TRP A 67 -15.05 -31.19 7.60
C TRP A 67 -15.64 -29.87 7.09
N LYS A 68 -16.76 -30.00 6.37
CA LYS A 68 -17.55 -28.85 5.91
C LYS A 68 -18.01 -28.08 7.14
N TRP A 69 -17.90 -26.76 7.09
CA TRP A 69 -18.30 -25.83 8.16
C TRP A 69 -17.39 -25.80 9.40
N ASP A 70 -16.27 -26.53 9.41
CA ASP A 70 -15.27 -26.45 10.50
C ASP A 70 -14.57 -25.09 10.55
N SER A 71 -14.46 -24.40 9.42
CA SER A 71 -13.85 -23.07 9.35
C SER A 71 -14.54 -22.22 8.30
N ILE A 72 -15.09 -21.09 8.75
CA ILE A 72 -15.76 -20.11 7.89
C ILE A 72 -14.92 -18.84 7.80
N ALA A 73 -14.93 -18.21 6.63
CA ALA A 73 -14.49 -16.84 6.44
C ALA A 73 -15.72 -15.94 6.35
N MET A 74 -15.68 -14.78 7.00
CA MET A 74 -16.79 -13.83 7.05
C MET A 74 -16.29 -12.46 6.62
N ASP A 75 -17.07 -11.77 5.80
CA ASP A 75 -16.75 -10.42 5.34
C ASP A 75 -18.02 -9.61 5.04
N PHE A 76 -17.89 -8.29 4.92
CA PHE A 76 -18.96 -7.37 4.55
C PHE A 76 -18.59 -6.59 3.29
N VAL A 77 -19.44 -6.70 2.27
CA VAL A 77 -19.35 -5.86 1.08
C VAL A 77 -20.32 -4.70 1.25
N GLY A 78 -19.78 -3.54 1.65
CA GLY A 78 -20.53 -2.29 1.82
C GLY A 78 -20.37 -1.32 0.65
N GLY A 79 -21.02 -0.17 0.75
CA GLY A 79 -20.99 0.86 -0.30
C GLY A 79 -21.87 0.54 -1.51
N LEU A 80 -22.85 -0.35 -1.34
CA LEU A 80 -23.77 -0.75 -2.40
C LEU A 80 -24.96 0.21 -2.49
N PRO A 81 -25.59 0.34 -3.67
CA PRO A 81 -26.85 1.06 -3.79
C PRO A 81 -27.91 0.48 -2.84
N ARG A 82 -28.60 1.38 -2.14
CA ARG A 82 -29.63 0.99 -1.19
C ARG A 82 -30.84 0.42 -1.91
N THR A 83 -31.26 -0.78 -1.50
CA THR A 83 -32.45 -1.44 -2.05
C THR A 83 -33.75 -0.81 -1.53
N ALA A 84 -34.91 -1.15 -2.12
CA ALA A 84 -36.22 -0.72 -1.61
C ALA A 84 -36.49 -1.19 -0.17
N ARG A 85 -35.86 -2.30 0.24
CA ARG A 85 -35.91 -2.81 1.62
C ARG A 85 -34.86 -2.16 2.51
N SER A 86 -34.12 -1.16 2.05
CA SER A 86 -33.08 -0.45 2.79
C SER A 86 -31.81 -1.25 3.10
N ASN A 87 -31.61 -2.41 2.47
CA ASN A 87 -30.33 -3.13 2.54
C ASN A 87 -29.27 -2.43 1.70
N GLU A 88 -28.05 -2.34 2.21
CA GLU A 88 -26.90 -1.65 1.56
C GLU A 88 -25.56 -2.37 1.77
N VAL A 89 -25.58 -3.52 2.44
CA VAL A 89 -24.42 -4.36 2.70
C VAL A 89 -24.77 -5.82 2.41
N ILE A 90 -23.82 -6.55 1.83
CA ILE A 90 -23.88 -8.01 1.71
C ILE A 90 -22.96 -8.60 2.78
N TRP A 91 -23.52 -9.39 3.68
CA TRP A 91 -22.75 -10.26 4.58
C TRP A 91 -22.39 -11.54 3.85
N VAL A 92 -21.10 -11.76 3.68
CA VAL A 92 -20.52 -12.92 2.98
C VAL A 92 -20.05 -13.92 4.02
N ILE A 93 -20.52 -15.16 3.92
CA ILE A 93 -20.08 -16.29 4.75
C ILE A 93 -19.60 -17.39 3.81
N VAL A 94 -18.34 -17.80 3.92
CA VAL A 94 -17.73 -18.80 3.03
C VAL A 94 -17.17 -19.96 3.84
N ASP A 95 -17.61 -21.18 3.55
CA ASP A 95 -16.93 -22.38 4.04
C ASP A 95 -15.54 -22.48 3.42
N ARG A 96 -14.49 -22.49 4.25
CA ARG A 96 -13.11 -22.44 3.75
C ARG A 96 -12.70 -23.71 3.03
N LEU A 97 -13.33 -24.86 3.32
CA LEU A 97 -13.03 -26.15 2.71
C LEU A 97 -13.67 -26.28 1.33
N THR A 98 -15.00 -26.18 1.22
CA THR A 98 -15.74 -26.38 -0.04
C THR A 98 -15.85 -25.14 -0.91
N LYS A 99 -15.55 -23.95 -0.36
CA LYS A 99 -15.82 -22.64 -0.98
C LYS A 99 -17.30 -22.36 -1.24
N SER A 100 -18.21 -23.10 -0.59
CA SER A 100 -19.62 -22.77 -0.60
C SER A 100 -19.84 -21.43 0.11
N ALA A 101 -20.57 -20.51 -0.53
CA ALA A 101 -20.78 -19.16 -0.04
C ALA A 101 -22.27 -18.87 0.20
N HIS A 102 -22.58 -18.20 1.30
CA HIS A 102 -23.87 -17.60 1.60
C HIS A 102 -23.75 -16.08 1.55
N PHE A 103 -24.68 -15.46 0.84
CA PHE A 103 -24.77 -14.00 0.71
C PHE A 103 -26.09 -13.54 1.33
N ILE A 104 -25.98 -12.75 2.39
CA ILE A 104 -27.13 -12.26 3.14
C ILE A 104 -27.17 -10.74 2.99
N ALA A 105 -28.24 -10.22 2.37
CA ALA A 105 -28.44 -8.78 2.28
C ALA A 105 -28.91 -8.25 3.64
N ILE A 106 -28.16 -7.30 4.20
CA ILE A 106 -28.44 -6.71 5.51
C ILE A 106 -28.53 -5.19 5.42
N LYS A 107 -29.17 -4.62 6.45
CA LYS A 107 -29.13 -3.20 6.77
C LYS A 107 -28.13 -3.06 7.92
N MET A 108 -27.14 -2.19 7.75
CA MET A 108 -26.29 -1.79 8.88
C MET A 108 -26.90 -0.59 9.61
#